data_AF-A0A1Z4NAP7-F1
#
_entry.id   AF-A0A1Z4NAP7-F1
#
_cell.length_a   1.000
_cell.length_b   1.000
_cell.length_c   1.000
_cell.angle_alpha   90.00
_cell.angle_beta   90.00
_cell.angle_gamma   90.00
#
_symmetry.space_group_name_H-M   'P 1'
#
loop_
_entity.id
_entity.type
_entity.pdbx_description
1 polymer ?
#
loop_
_entity_poly.entity_id
_entity_poly.type
_entity_poly.pdbx_seq_one_letter_code
_entity_poly.pdbx_strand_id
1 'polypeptide(L)'
;MEQNQQVFEKATRAFREAFFTQLADVSDRKVQFQIAEELRLPIAAIQAQIDSGEAYAELSKDFELVKEHTVTVSPTLIFNEGRQKLNGNVGYRVIEANIRELLHNPPGEQSWC
;
A
#
# COMPACT_ATOMS: atom_id res chain seq x y z
N MET A 1 -9.90 8.40 10.77
CA MET A 1 -8.70 7.94 10.02
C MET A 1 -8.43 6.46 10.27
N GLU A 2 -8.42 6.00 11.52
CA GLU A 2 -8.13 4.61 11.89
C GLU A 2 -9.12 3.56 11.30
N GLN A 3 -10.42 3.87 11.22
CA GLN A 3 -11.41 2.99 10.58
C GLN A 3 -11.17 2.80 9.07
N ASN A 4 -10.74 3.83 8.35
CA ASN A 4 -10.46 3.73 6.90
C ASN A 4 -9.21 2.90 6.61
N GLN A 5 -8.19 3.00 7.48
CA GLN A 5 -6.97 2.22 7.35
C GLN A 5 -7.25 0.72 7.53
N GLN A 6 -8.12 0.35 8.47
CA GLN A 6 -8.58 -1.03 8.61
C GLN A 6 -9.36 -1.53 7.38
N VAL A 7 -10.13 -0.68 6.71
CA VAL A 7 -10.89 -1.08 5.50
C VAL A 7 -9.95 -1.35 4.34
N PHE A 8 -8.96 -0.48 4.10
CA PHE A 8 -7.97 -0.67 3.04
C PHE A 8 -7.17 -1.96 3.21
N GLU A 9 -6.68 -2.22 4.44
CA GLU A 9 -5.93 -3.43 4.76
C GLU A 9 -6.78 -4.69 4.56
N LYS A 10 -8.04 -4.67 5.02
CA LYS A 10 -8.99 -5.79 4.84
C LYS A 10 -9.29 -6.05 3.37
N ALA A 11 -9.56 -5.00 2.59
CA ALA A 11 -9.80 -5.14 1.15
C ALA A 11 -8.58 -5.72 0.45
N THR A 12 -7.39 -5.15 0.68
CA THR A 12 -6.13 -5.64 0.09
C THR A 12 -5.88 -7.10 0.44
N ARG A 13 -6.14 -7.49 1.70
CA ARG A 13 -6.02 -8.88 2.14
C ARG A 13 -7.02 -9.79 1.42
N ALA A 14 -8.29 -9.41 1.33
CA ALA A 14 -9.32 -10.20 0.66
C ALA A 14 -8.99 -10.41 -0.83
N PHE A 15 -8.51 -9.37 -1.51
CA PHE A 15 -8.04 -9.47 -2.90
C PHE A 15 -6.86 -10.45 -3.04
N ARG A 16 -5.88 -10.38 -2.14
CA ARG A 16 -4.74 -11.32 -2.15
C ARG A 16 -5.17 -12.75 -1.87
N GLU A 17 -6.06 -12.97 -0.90
CA GLU A 17 -6.59 -14.30 -0.60
C GLU A 17 -7.37 -14.86 -1.81
N ALA A 18 -8.27 -14.07 -2.41
CA ALA A 18 -9.02 -14.47 -3.60
C ALA A 18 -8.10 -14.89 -4.76
N PHE A 19 -7.05 -14.12 -5.03
CA PHE A 19 -6.09 -14.44 -6.09
C PHE A 19 -5.20 -15.66 -5.74
N PHE A 20 -4.51 -15.62 -4.60
CA PHE A 20 -3.45 -16.58 -4.29
C PHE A 20 -3.96 -17.92 -3.74
N THR A 21 -5.13 -17.95 -3.08
CA THR A 21 -5.63 -19.17 -2.44
C THR A 21 -6.86 -19.75 -3.13
N GLN A 22 -7.64 -18.92 -3.83
CA GLN A 22 -8.90 -19.32 -4.45
C GLN A 22 -8.85 -19.33 -5.99
N LEU A 23 -7.74 -18.87 -6.59
CA LEU A 23 -7.56 -18.77 -8.04
C LEU A 23 -8.63 -17.90 -8.72
N ALA A 24 -9.21 -16.93 -8.01
CA ALA A 24 -10.18 -16.02 -8.57
C ALA A 24 -9.51 -15.00 -9.51
N ASP A 25 -10.18 -14.67 -10.61
CA ASP A 25 -9.74 -13.60 -11.51
C ASP A 25 -10.06 -12.23 -10.91
N VAL A 26 -9.12 -11.69 -10.14
CA VAL A 26 -9.26 -10.36 -9.51
C VAL A 26 -9.19 -9.19 -10.50
N SER A 27 -8.94 -9.45 -11.79
CA SER A 27 -9.04 -8.43 -12.83
C SER A 27 -10.49 -8.24 -13.31
N ASP A 28 -11.38 -9.22 -13.10
CA ASP A 28 -12.81 -9.11 -13.40
C ASP A 28 -13.53 -8.21 -12.39
N ARG A 29 -14.29 -7.23 -12.90
CA ARG A 29 -15.10 -6.32 -12.09
C ARG A 29 -16.14 -7.05 -11.24
N LYS A 30 -16.69 -8.17 -11.72
CA LYS A 30 -17.66 -8.96 -10.95
C LYS A 30 -17.03 -9.52 -9.70
N VAL A 31 -15.81 -10.06 -9.80
CA VAL A 31 -15.04 -10.58 -8.65
C VAL A 31 -14.69 -9.44 -7.71
N GLN A 32 -14.25 -8.30 -8.23
CA GLN A 32 -13.94 -7.10 -7.43
C GLN A 32 -15.16 -6.65 -6.59
N PHE A 33 -16.35 -6.62 -7.19
CA PHE A 33 -17.58 -6.22 -6.50
C PHE A 33 -18.13 -7.27 -5.55
N GLN A 34 -17.96 -8.56 -5.83
CA GLN A 34 -18.28 -9.60 -4.87
C GLN A 34 -17.45 -9.44 -3.59
N ILE A 35 -16.14 -9.22 -3.71
CA ILE A 35 -15.25 -8.97 -2.56
C ILE A 35 -15.71 -7.70 -1.81
N ALA A 36 -16.06 -6.63 -2.53
CA ALA A 36 -16.57 -5.40 -1.92
C ALA A 36 -17.89 -5.62 -1.16
N GLU A 37 -18.80 -6.44 -1.70
CA GLU A 37 -20.07 -6.80 -1.08
C GLU A 37 -19.87 -7.60 0.21
N GLU A 38 -19.01 -8.62 0.18
CA GLU A 38 -18.67 -9.44 1.34
C GLU A 38 -18.07 -8.60 2.49
N LEU A 39 -17.30 -7.57 2.13
CA LEU A 39 -16.73 -6.59 3.06
C LEU A 39 -17.70 -5.46 3.44
N ARG A 40 -18.92 -5.45 2.89
CA ARG A 40 -19.96 -4.42 3.09
C ARG A 40 -19.50 -3.01 2.71
N LEU A 41 -18.71 -2.90 1.65
CA LEU A 41 -18.25 -1.62 1.12
C LEU A 41 -19.34 -0.96 0.26
N PRO A 42 -19.35 0.39 0.15
CA PRO A 42 -20.37 1.11 -0.62
C PRO A 42 -20.14 0.95 -2.13
N ILE A 43 -20.65 -0.12 -2.72
CA ILE A 43 -20.45 -0.49 -4.15
C ILE A 43 -20.81 0.68 -5.08
N ALA A 44 -21.93 1.37 -4.84
CA ALA A 44 -22.35 2.50 -5.67
C ALA A 44 -21.33 3.65 -5.66
N ALA A 45 -20.72 3.95 -4.51
CA ALA A 45 -19.69 4.99 -4.40
C ALA A 45 -18.39 4.56 -5.08
N ILE A 46 -17.99 3.29 -4.94
CA ILE A 46 -16.83 2.71 -5.63
C ILE A 46 -17.03 2.78 -7.15
N GLN A 47 -18.18 2.36 -7.64
CA GLN A 47 -18.51 2.39 -9.06
C GLN A 47 -18.49 3.83 -9.60
N ALA A 48 -19.06 4.79 -8.87
CA ALA A 48 -19.04 6.19 -9.27
C ALA A 48 -17.62 6.76 -9.41
N GLN A 49 -16.71 6.41 -8.49
CA GLN A 49 -15.29 6.80 -8.53
C GLN A 49 -14.53 6.21 -9.72
N ILE A 50 -14.91 5.00 -10.14
CA ILE A 50 -14.31 4.35 -11.30
C ILE A 50 -14.89 4.95 -12.60
N ASP A 51 -16.19 5.18 -12.64
CA ASP A 51 -16.88 5.73 -13.82
C ASP A 51 -16.52 7.19 -14.08
N SER A 52 -16.26 7.97 -13.03
CA SER A 52 -15.77 9.35 -13.15
C SER A 52 -14.32 9.41 -13.65
N GLY A 53 -13.57 8.32 -13.52
CA GLY A 53 -12.14 8.27 -13.83
C GLY A 53 -11.22 8.78 -12.71
N GLU A 54 -11.79 9.30 -11.61
CA GLU A 54 -11.02 9.82 -10.47
C GLU A 54 -10.11 8.74 -9.86
N ALA A 55 -10.62 7.51 -9.69
CA ALA A 55 -9.83 6.39 -9.17
C ALA A 55 -8.62 6.05 -10.07
N TYR A 56 -8.79 6.15 -11.40
CA TYR A 56 -7.69 5.91 -12.33
C TYR A 56 -6.68 7.06 -12.34
N ALA A 57 -7.13 8.30 -12.15
CA ALA A 57 -6.26 9.45 -12.04
C ALA A 57 -5.36 9.36 -10.80
N GLU A 58 -5.92 8.94 -9.65
CA GLU A 58 -5.12 8.69 -8.44
C GLU A 58 -4.13 7.53 -8.64
N LEU A 59 -4.56 6.41 -9.23
CA LEU A 59 -3.65 5.31 -9.56
C LEU A 59 -2.52 5.75 -10.51
N SER A 60 -2.81 6.62 -11.47
CA SER A 60 -1.78 7.18 -12.36
C SER A 60 -0.76 8.03 -11.58
N LYS A 61 -1.20 8.80 -10.59
CA LYS A 61 -0.28 9.58 -9.73
C LYS A 61 0.62 8.65 -8.92
N ASP A 62 0.09 7.54 -8.41
CA ASP A 62 0.88 6.53 -7.69
C ASP A 62 1.98 5.94 -8.59
N PHE A 63 1.69 5.69 -9.87
CA PHE A 63 2.71 5.25 -10.84
C PHE A 63 3.78 6.31 -11.12
N GLU A 64 3.44 7.60 -11.12
CA GLU A 64 4.44 8.67 -11.21
C GLU A 64 5.30 8.73 -9.95
N LEU A 65 4.70 8.54 -8.76
CA LEU A 65 5.43 8.50 -7.49
C LEU A 65 6.42 7.32 -7.42
N VAL A 66 6.04 6.17 -7.97
CA VAL A 66 6.94 5.01 -8.16
C VAL A 66 8.17 5.39 -8.98
N LYS A 67 8.01 6.17 -10.07
CA LYS A 67 9.12 6.64 -10.90
C LYS A 67 9.97 7.68 -10.17
N GLU A 68 9.34 8.67 -9.55
CA GLU A 68 10.01 9.73 -8.77
C GLU A 68 10.93 9.13 -7.70
N HIS A 69 10.43 8.11 -7.00
CA HIS A 69 11.20 7.42 -5.96
C HIS A 69 12.07 6.27 -6.48
N THR A 70 12.15 6.05 -7.81
CA THR A 70 12.95 4.99 -8.43
C THR A 70 12.68 3.61 -7.80
N VAL A 71 11.40 3.29 -7.59
CA VAL A 71 10.98 1.99 -7.06
C VAL A 71 11.00 0.97 -8.20
N THR A 72 11.90 -0.01 -8.12
CA THR A 72 12.13 -1.01 -9.17
C THR A 72 11.64 -2.42 -8.81
N VAL A 73 11.21 -2.62 -7.56
CA VAL A 73 10.84 -3.92 -6.99
C VAL A 73 9.71 -3.71 -5.98
N SER A 74 8.90 -4.74 -5.73
CA SER A 74 7.86 -4.76 -4.71
C SER A 74 8.05 -5.97 -3.76
N PRO A 75 7.76 -5.83 -2.46
CA PRO A 75 7.45 -4.58 -1.77
C PRO A 75 8.68 -3.69 -1.59
N THR A 76 8.49 -2.37 -1.51
CA THR A 76 9.54 -1.40 -1.13
C THR A 76 9.03 -0.49 -0.04
N LEU A 77 9.83 -0.30 1.01
CA LEU A 77 9.60 0.68 2.07
C LEU A 77 10.61 1.81 1.92
N ILE A 78 10.12 3.05 1.93
CA ILE A 78 10.93 4.25 1.79
C ILE A 78 10.79 5.07 3.08
N PHE A 79 11.93 5.44 3.66
CA PHE A 79 11.97 6.27 4.86
C PHE A 79 12.83 7.52 4.62
N ASN A 80 12.65 8.50 5.50
CA ASN A 80 13.55 9.65 5.61
C ASN A 80 13.69 10.41 4.28
N GLU A 81 12.54 10.77 3.68
CA GLU A 81 12.45 11.47 2.38
C GLU A 81 13.23 10.78 1.24
N GLY A 82 13.36 9.44 1.29
CA GLY A 82 14.06 8.68 0.26
C GLY A 82 15.51 8.35 0.58
N ARG A 83 16.07 8.83 1.71
CA ARG A 83 17.45 8.52 2.14
C ARG A 83 17.64 7.06 2.52
N GLN A 84 16.58 6.37 2.95
CA GLN A 84 16.62 4.94 3.28
C GLN A 84 15.54 4.20 2.47
N LYS A 85 15.94 3.08 1.85
CA LYS A 85 15.04 2.22 1.06
C LYS A 85 15.29 0.77 1.42
N LEU A 86 14.24 0.05 1.78
CA LEU A 86 14.25 -1.41 1.98
C LEU A 86 13.49 -2.05 0.81
N ASN A 87 14.18 -2.88 0.04
CA ASN A 87 13.63 -3.50 -1.17
C ASN A 87 13.41 -5.00 -1.00
N GLY A 88 12.25 -5.48 -1.43
CA GLY A 88 11.87 -6.89 -1.40
C GLY A 88 11.41 -7.36 -0.02
N ASN A 89 11.40 -8.68 0.15
CA ASN A 89 10.95 -9.34 1.38
C ASN A 89 12.00 -9.19 2.49
N VAL A 90 12.02 -8.03 3.14
CA VAL A 90 12.90 -7.74 4.27
C VAL A 90 12.26 -8.20 5.58
N GLY A 91 13.03 -8.91 6.42
CA GLY A 91 12.53 -9.45 7.68
C GLY A 91 12.18 -8.35 8.70
N TYR A 92 11.16 -8.60 9.54
CA TYR A 92 10.63 -7.61 10.49
C TYR A 92 11.68 -7.01 11.44
N ARG A 93 12.68 -7.79 11.86
CA ARG A 93 13.76 -7.28 12.74
C ARG A 93 14.59 -6.18 12.09
N VAL A 94 14.80 -6.26 10.77
CA VAL A 94 15.54 -5.24 10.01
C VAL A 94 14.69 -3.99 9.83
N ILE A 95 13.40 -4.16 9.54
CA ILE A 95 12.43 -3.06 9.45
C ILE A 95 12.34 -2.34 10.80
N GLU A 96 12.18 -3.08 11.89
CA GLU A 96 12.11 -2.53 13.26
C GLU A 96 13.36 -1.74 13.62
N ALA A 97 14.56 -2.28 13.34
CA ALA A 97 15.81 -1.58 13.61
C ALA A 97 15.91 -0.25 12.86
N ASN A 98 15.50 -0.19 11.59
CA ASN A 98 15.48 1.06 10.82
C ASN A 98 14.49 2.08 11.41
N ILE A 99 13.28 1.64 11.78
CA ILE A 99 12.28 2.52 12.40
C ILE A 99 12.78 3.04 13.75
N ARG A 100 13.36 2.18 14.59
CA ARG A 100 13.91 2.57 15.89
C ARG A 100 15.01 3.61 15.75
N GLU A 101 15.91 3.41 14.80
CA GLU A 101 16.98 4.36 14.50
C GLU A 101 16.42 5.71 14.03
N LEU A 102 15.45 5.71 13.12
CA LEU A 102 14.83 6.95 12.63
C LEU A 102 14.09 7.74 13.72
N LEU A 103 13.55 7.04 14.72
CA LEU A 103 12.90 7.65 15.88
C LEU A 103 13.90 8.05 16.97
N HIS A 104 15.15 7.57 16.90
CA HIS A 104 16.18 7.89 17.86
C HIS A 104 16.77 9.28 17.52
N ASN A 105 16.39 10.30 18.28
CA ASN A 105 16.91 11.66 18.12
C ASN A 105 17.42 12.23 19.46
N PRO A 106 18.49 11.65 20.04
CA PRO A 106 19.04 12.13 21.30
C PRO A 106 19.78 13.48 21.12
N PRO A 107 19.64 14.43 22.07
CA PRO A 107 20.33 15.70 22.01
C PRO A 107 21.86 15.52 22.04
N GLY A 108 22.55 16.08 21.06
CA GLY A 108 24.03 16.12 21.02
C GLY A 108 24.69 14.93 20.34
N GLU A 109 23.92 13.98 19.81
CA GLU A 109 24.45 12.91 18.97
C GLU A 109 24.61 13.42 17.53
N GLN A 110 25.82 13.25 16.97
CA GLN A 110 26.08 13.58 15.57
C GLN A 110 25.51 12.44 14.73
N SER A 111 24.40 12.67 14.03
CA SER A 111 24.02 11.80 12.91
C SER A 111 25.18 11.80 11.91
N TRP A 112 25.37 10.73 11.13
CA TRP A 112 26.48 10.55 10.19
C TRP A 112 26.46 11.51 8.96
N CYS A 113 26.22 12.80 9.20
CA CYS A 113 26.29 13.94 8.30
C CYS A 113 27.28 14.97 8.89
#